data_AF-A0A6V8CF17-F1
#
_entry.id   AF-A0A6V8CF17-F1
#
_cell.length_a   1.000
_cell.length_b   1.000
_cell.length_c   1.000
_cell.angle_alpha   90.00
_cell.angle_beta   90.00
_cell.angle_gamma   90.00
#
_symmetry.space_group_name_H-M   'P 1'
#
loop_
_entity.id
_entity.type
_entity.pdbx_description
1 polymer ?
#
loop_
_entity_poly.entity_id
_entity_poly.type
_entity_poly.pdbx_seq_one_letter_code
_entity_poly.pdbx_strand_id
1 'polypeptide(L)'
;MGADWCEPCLTVEAQLENDPPEGAFVMKHHPSVKDSSYLAASEFRFTNILGLWGLPSVIIDGEGLLSGTSQIAELNGATSNRTSASFDGITSIQLNDSTLKWETNTSGTFAEIWTLKTVKHSNEEYNLTNLAINQTHNNNGTVRVDTSGEFLVIMLQIDGPVELEIQSDAFAHGGFDPIDEDNISYSEVDSELKIPAFVFLIMLLLIMPAIYQHINEMKSTKEYEEE
;
A
#
# COMPACT_ATOMS: atom_id res chain seq x y z
N MET A 1 6.22 -1.01 -3.65
CA MET A 1 6.40 -2.32 -2.97
C MET A 1 6.15 -3.42 -3.97
N GLY A 2 7.04 -4.42 -3.99
CA GLY A 2 7.00 -5.58 -4.89
C GLY A 2 7.51 -6.82 -4.16
N ALA A 3 7.54 -7.96 -4.85
CA ALA A 3 8.15 -9.18 -4.35
C ALA A 3 8.63 -10.03 -5.53
N ASP A 4 9.73 -10.76 -5.38
CA ASP A 4 10.34 -11.51 -6.48
C ASP A 4 9.42 -12.63 -7.00
N TRP A 5 8.55 -13.17 -6.14
CA TRP A 5 7.58 -14.22 -6.47
C TRP A 5 6.26 -13.70 -7.04
N CYS A 6 6.07 -12.39 -7.09
CA CYS A 6 4.84 -11.75 -7.52
C CYS A 6 4.89 -11.49 -9.03
N GLU A 7 4.20 -12.33 -9.81
CA GLU A 7 4.13 -12.18 -11.27
C GLU A 7 3.70 -10.77 -11.72
N PRO A 8 2.64 -10.15 -11.14
CA PRO A 8 2.24 -8.79 -11.55
C PRO A 8 3.27 -7.71 -11.18
N CYS A 9 4.17 -7.99 -10.24
CA CYS A 9 5.24 -7.07 -9.84
C CYS A 9 6.31 -6.96 -10.92
N LEU A 10 6.57 -8.02 -11.68
CA LEU A 10 7.57 -8.05 -12.77
C LEU A 10 7.28 -6.97 -13.82
N THR A 11 6.01 -6.85 -14.23
CA THR A 11 5.57 -5.83 -15.20
C THR A 11 5.81 -4.42 -14.68
N VAL A 12 5.50 -4.18 -13.40
CA VAL A 12 5.68 -2.86 -12.78
C VAL A 12 7.16 -2.54 -12.59
N GLU A 13 7.97 -3.51 -12.18
CA GLU A 13 9.42 -3.33 -12.04
C GLU A 13 10.08 -3.02 -13.38
N ALA A 14 9.68 -3.72 -14.44
CA ALA A 14 10.14 -3.43 -15.80
C ALA A 14 9.74 -2.03 -16.26
N GLN A 15 8.51 -1.58 -15.99
CA GLN A 15 8.06 -0.22 -16.29
C GLN A 15 8.94 0.82 -15.55
N LEU A 16 9.15 0.63 -14.24
CA LEU A 16 9.90 1.57 -13.41
C LEU A 16 11.41 1.61 -13.71
N GLU A 17 12.01 0.53 -14.19
CA GLU A 17 13.44 0.50 -14.58
C GLU A 17 13.68 1.09 -15.98
N ASN A 18 12.78 0.84 -16.92
CA ASN A 18 12.99 1.23 -18.32
C ASN A 18 12.41 2.61 -18.67
N ASP A 19 11.33 3.01 -18.01
CA ASP A 19 10.62 4.28 -18.25
C ASP A 19 10.16 4.91 -16.91
N PRO A 20 11.09 5.30 -16.03
CA PRO A 20 10.73 5.99 -14.80
C PRO A 20 10.10 7.35 -15.12
N PRO A 21 9.09 7.80 -14.35
CA PRO A 21 8.51 9.12 -14.53
C PRO A 21 9.56 10.24 -14.50
N GLU A 22 9.41 11.24 -15.36
CA GLU A 22 10.39 12.32 -15.49
C GLU A 22 10.59 13.07 -14.16
N GLY A 23 11.84 13.20 -13.73
CA GLY A 23 12.20 13.87 -12.48
C GLY A 23 11.88 13.09 -11.21
N ALA A 24 11.34 11.88 -11.30
CA ALA A 24 11.04 11.05 -10.14
C ALA A 24 12.26 10.27 -9.65
N PHE A 25 12.33 10.10 -8.33
CA PHE A 25 13.22 9.14 -7.70
C PHE A 25 12.42 7.90 -7.26
N VAL A 26 12.77 6.73 -7.80
CA VAL A 26 12.08 5.48 -7.49
C VAL A 26 12.84 4.69 -6.43
N MET A 27 12.22 4.51 -5.26
CA MET A 27 12.69 3.65 -4.18
C MET A 27 11.88 2.35 -4.16
N LYS A 28 12.56 1.20 -4.20
CA LYS A 28 11.92 -0.12 -4.19
C LYS A 28 11.96 -0.75 -2.81
N HIS A 29 10.96 -1.58 -2.51
CA HIS A 29 10.83 -2.26 -1.22
C HIS A 29 10.30 -3.67 -1.42
N HIS A 30 10.96 -4.64 -0.78
CA HIS A 30 10.50 -6.04 -0.66
C HIS A 30 10.02 -6.32 0.77
N PRO A 31 8.70 -6.19 1.03
CA PRO A 31 8.10 -6.52 2.31
C PRO A 31 7.80 -8.01 2.48
N SER A 32 8.02 -8.86 1.48
CA SER A 32 7.66 -10.28 1.58
C SER A 32 8.79 -11.10 2.21
N VAL A 33 8.50 -11.82 3.30
CA VAL A 33 9.42 -12.75 3.97
C VAL A 33 9.92 -13.90 3.07
N LYS A 34 9.32 -14.09 1.89
CA LYS A 34 9.73 -15.09 0.91
C LYS A 34 10.87 -14.61 0.00
N ASP A 35 11.10 -13.30 -0.06
CA ASP A 35 12.16 -12.73 -0.88
C ASP A 35 13.51 -12.84 -0.17
N SER A 36 14.57 -13.12 -0.93
CA SER A 36 15.93 -13.15 -0.36
C SER A 36 16.38 -11.79 0.17
N SER A 37 15.82 -10.72 -0.38
CA SER A 37 16.07 -9.32 -0.02
C SER A 37 14.98 -8.72 0.88
N TYR A 38 14.23 -9.57 1.59
CA TYR A 38 13.22 -9.14 2.55
C TYR A 38 13.77 -8.12 3.56
N LEU A 39 13.01 -7.06 3.78
CA LEU A 39 13.29 -6.06 4.81
C LEU A 39 12.07 -5.88 5.74
N ALA A 40 12.21 -6.27 7.01
CA ALA A 40 11.15 -6.16 8.01
C ALA A 40 10.63 -4.72 8.20
N ALA A 41 11.51 -3.72 8.08
CA ALA A 41 11.11 -2.32 8.14
C ALA A 41 10.22 -1.91 6.94
N SER A 42 10.48 -2.47 5.76
CA SER A 42 9.59 -2.29 4.61
C SER A 42 8.23 -2.91 4.89
N GLU A 43 8.18 -4.16 5.35
CA GLU A 43 6.91 -4.82 5.72
C GLU A 43 6.12 -3.95 6.69
N PHE A 44 6.71 -3.59 7.83
CA PHE A 44 6.04 -2.78 8.84
C PHE A 44 5.53 -1.44 8.28
N ARG A 45 6.31 -0.76 7.44
CA ARG A 45 5.87 0.49 6.80
C ARG A 45 4.62 0.28 5.95
N PHE A 46 4.64 -0.69 5.05
CA PHE A 46 3.51 -0.88 4.13
C PHE A 46 2.30 -1.49 4.82
N THR A 47 2.45 -2.50 5.69
CA THR A 47 1.31 -3.20 6.32
C THR A 47 0.75 -2.47 7.52
N ASN A 48 1.59 -1.94 8.41
CA ASN A 48 1.16 -1.39 9.69
C ASN A 48 0.99 0.12 9.68
N ILE A 49 1.87 0.86 8.98
CA ILE A 49 1.77 2.32 8.91
C ILE A 49 0.78 2.73 7.82
N LEU A 50 0.89 2.13 6.63
CA LEU A 50 0.10 2.54 5.46
C LEU A 50 -1.12 1.66 5.18
N GLY A 51 -1.26 0.52 5.86
CA GLY A 51 -2.41 -0.38 5.68
C GLY A 51 -2.50 -1.01 4.29
N LEU A 52 -1.37 -1.19 3.60
CA LEU A 52 -1.27 -1.76 2.26
C LEU A 52 -0.94 -3.26 2.33
N TRP A 53 -1.83 -4.08 1.76
CA TRP A 53 -1.72 -5.55 1.77
C TRP A 53 -1.55 -6.12 0.36
N GLY A 54 -1.87 -5.35 -0.67
CA GLY A 54 -1.81 -5.76 -2.07
C GLY A 54 -0.42 -5.52 -2.68
N LEU A 55 -0.01 -6.41 -3.58
CA LEU A 55 1.18 -6.24 -4.41
C LEU A 55 0.78 -6.28 -5.89
N PRO A 56 1.44 -5.51 -6.77
CA PRO A 56 2.31 -4.38 -6.45
C PRO A 56 1.52 -3.14 -6.01
N SER A 57 2.16 -2.25 -5.25
CA SER A 57 1.63 -0.91 -4.95
C SER A 57 2.72 0.14 -5.06
N VAL A 58 2.38 1.31 -5.61
CA VAL A 58 3.25 2.48 -5.78
C VAL A 58 2.67 3.63 -4.99
N ILE A 59 3.54 4.30 -4.24
CA ILE A 59 3.21 5.52 -3.49
C ILE A 59 3.90 6.69 -4.18
N ILE A 60 3.15 7.76 -4.41
CA ILE A 60 3.61 8.96 -5.11
C ILE A 60 3.64 10.10 -4.09
N ASP A 61 4.81 10.69 -3.89
CA ASP A 61 5.06 11.85 -3.00
C ASP A 61 4.55 11.70 -1.55
N GLY A 62 4.36 10.47 -1.07
CA GLY A 62 3.87 10.19 0.28
C GLY A 62 2.36 10.33 0.48
N GLU A 63 1.59 10.61 -0.57
CA GLU A 63 0.14 10.85 -0.52
C GLU A 63 -0.60 10.01 -1.58
N GLY A 64 -0.13 10.00 -2.82
CA GLY A 64 -0.78 9.28 -3.91
C GLY A 64 -0.57 7.77 -3.81
N LEU A 65 -1.58 6.98 -4.17
CA LEU A 65 -1.55 5.52 -4.21
C LEU A 65 -2.04 4.99 -5.56
N LEU A 66 -1.26 4.08 -6.14
CA LEU A 66 -1.65 3.21 -7.23
C LEU A 66 -1.41 1.76 -6.81
N SER A 67 -2.42 0.91 -6.95
CA SER A 67 -2.37 -0.51 -6.55
C SER A 67 -2.75 -1.44 -7.69
N GLY A 68 -2.01 -2.52 -7.84
CA GLY A 68 -2.16 -3.44 -8.96
C GLY A 68 -1.60 -2.87 -10.27
N THR A 69 -1.47 -3.73 -11.27
CA THR A 69 -0.89 -3.37 -12.57
C THR A 69 -1.76 -2.37 -13.34
N SER A 70 -3.08 -2.42 -13.17
CA SER A 70 -4.03 -1.56 -13.85
C SER A 70 -3.91 -0.10 -13.47
N GLN A 71 -3.96 0.21 -12.18
CA GLN A 71 -3.78 1.59 -11.71
C GLN A 71 -2.35 2.07 -11.98
N ILE A 72 -1.35 1.19 -11.84
CA ILE A 72 0.06 1.56 -12.10
C ILE A 72 0.32 1.82 -13.59
N ALA A 73 -0.48 1.28 -14.51
CA ALA A 73 -0.40 1.64 -15.92
C ALA A 73 -0.68 3.14 -16.16
N GLU A 74 -1.40 3.81 -15.24
CA GLU A 74 -1.70 5.24 -15.27
C GLU A 74 -0.62 6.10 -14.57
N LEU A 75 0.51 5.50 -14.15
CA LEU A 75 1.58 6.17 -13.39
C LEU A 75 2.03 7.49 -14.03
N ASN A 76 2.30 7.51 -15.33
CA ASN A 76 2.75 8.72 -16.02
C ASN A 76 1.70 9.84 -15.98
N GLY A 77 0.41 9.48 -16.05
CA GLY A 77 -0.69 10.42 -15.86
C GLY A 77 -0.72 10.98 -14.43
N ALA A 78 -0.66 10.08 -13.44
CA ALA A 78 -0.67 10.43 -12.03
C ALA A 78 0.51 11.31 -11.60
N THR A 79 1.69 11.17 -12.21
CA THR A 79 2.88 11.97 -11.89
C THR A 79 2.99 13.27 -12.68
N SER A 80 2.39 13.36 -13.87
CA SER A 80 2.54 14.51 -14.79
C SER A 80 2.16 15.86 -14.16
N ASN A 81 1.14 15.87 -13.30
CA ASN A 81 0.66 17.08 -12.62
C ASN A 81 1.40 17.40 -11.31
N ARG A 82 2.33 16.54 -10.87
CA ARG A 82 2.98 16.61 -9.55
C ARG A 82 4.42 17.11 -9.59
N THR A 83 4.90 17.55 -10.76
CA THR A 83 6.23 18.15 -10.95
C THR A 83 6.51 19.41 -10.11
N SER A 84 5.50 19.92 -9.40
CA SER A 84 5.56 21.07 -8.49
C SER A 84 5.51 20.71 -6.99
N ALA A 85 5.54 19.42 -6.62
CA ALA A 85 5.57 19.02 -5.21
C ALA A 85 6.83 19.59 -4.51
N SER A 86 6.61 20.44 -3.50
CA SER A 86 7.69 21.01 -2.68
C SER A 86 7.90 20.13 -1.46
N PHE A 87 9.07 19.49 -1.38
CA PHE A 87 9.47 18.74 -0.19
C PHE A 87 10.19 19.67 0.79
N ASP A 88 9.44 20.19 1.75
CA ASP A 88 9.93 21.11 2.76
C ASP A 88 9.97 20.48 4.15
N GLY A 89 10.81 21.04 5.03
CA GLY A 89 10.81 20.73 6.46
C GLY A 89 12.19 20.42 7.02
N ILE A 90 13.10 19.85 6.23
CA ILE A 90 14.50 19.68 6.64
C ILE A 90 15.25 20.99 6.35
N THR A 91 15.82 21.60 7.39
CA THR A 91 16.54 22.87 7.30
C THR A 91 18.05 22.69 7.14
N SER A 92 18.59 21.59 7.66
CA SER A 92 19.99 21.22 7.50
C SER A 92 20.13 19.71 7.46
N ILE A 93 21.02 19.22 6.62
CA ILE A 93 21.41 17.82 6.56
C ILE A 93 22.92 17.72 6.35
N GLN A 94 23.59 16.93 7.19
CA GLN A 94 25.04 16.73 7.15
C GLN A 94 25.35 15.27 7.45
N LEU A 95 26.07 14.62 6.56
CA LEU A 95 26.60 13.27 6.78
C LEU A 95 28.11 13.36 7.01
N ASN A 96 28.57 12.91 8.17
CA ASN A 96 29.98 12.78 8.48
C ASN A 96 30.30 11.32 8.81
N ASP A 97 31.04 10.67 7.91
CA ASP A 97 31.23 9.22 7.87
C ASP A 97 29.90 8.46 7.88
N SER A 98 29.54 7.86 9.01
CA SER A 98 28.28 7.14 9.22
C SER A 98 27.34 7.87 10.17
N THR A 99 27.61 9.14 10.49
CA THR A 99 26.79 9.93 11.42
C THR A 99 26.04 10.98 10.64
N LEU A 100 24.72 10.82 10.56
CA LEU A 100 23.82 11.78 9.93
C LEU A 100 23.31 12.75 10.99
N LYS A 101 23.47 14.04 10.73
CA LYS A 101 22.82 15.12 11.47
C LYS A 101 21.78 15.77 10.58
N TRP A 102 20.56 15.93 11.09
CA TRP A 102 19.47 16.61 10.42
C TRP A 102 18.77 17.57 11.38
N GLU A 103 18.29 18.69 10.85
CA GLU A 103 17.59 19.73 11.59
C GLU A 103 16.28 20.07 10.89
N THR A 104 15.28 20.47 11.67
CA THR A 104 13.96 20.88 11.20
C THR A 104 13.38 21.95 12.11
N ASN A 105 12.51 22.79 11.55
CA ASN A 105 11.75 23.78 12.32
C ASN A 105 10.37 23.25 12.74
N THR A 106 10.00 22.04 12.32
CA THR A 106 8.67 21.45 12.57
C THR A 106 8.73 20.51 13.77
N SER A 107 7.96 20.81 14.82
CA SER A 107 7.85 19.97 16.00
C SER A 107 7.04 18.70 15.73
N GLY A 108 7.29 17.62 16.50
CA GLY A 108 6.55 16.35 16.34
C GLY A 108 6.96 15.57 15.10
N THR A 109 8.20 15.75 14.67
CA THR A 109 8.75 15.10 13.48
C THR A 109 9.84 14.10 13.83
N PHE A 110 10.02 13.12 12.95
CA PHE A 110 11.12 12.18 12.97
C PHE A 110 11.62 11.95 11.55
N ALA A 111 12.88 11.54 11.43
CA ALA A 111 13.46 11.13 10.17
C ALA A 111 13.41 9.60 10.04
N GLU A 112 12.96 9.13 8.88
CA GLU A 112 13.23 7.77 8.41
C GLU A 112 14.32 7.82 7.35
N ILE A 113 15.40 7.09 7.60
CA ILE A 113 16.54 7.01 6.69
C ILE A 113 16.57 5.61 6.09
N TRP A 114 16.48 5.53 4.77
CA TRP A 114 16.54 4.28 4.02
C TRP A 114 17.88 4.15 3.33
N THR A 115 18.55 3.02 3.55
CA THR A 115 19.77 2.66 2.83
C THR A 115 19.40 1.81 1.64
N LEU A 116 19.75 2.27 0.45
CA LEU A 116 19.37 1.63 -0.81
C LEU A 116 20.57 0.98 -1.48
N LYS A 117 20.34 -0.13 -2.17
CA LYS A 117 21.37 -0.86 -2.92
C LYS A 117 20.77 -1.58 -4.10
N THR A 118 21.55 -1.73 -5.16
CA THR A 118 21.24 -2.62 -6.27
C THR A 118 21.38 -4.09 -5.85
N VAL A 119 20.31 -4.87 -6.01
CA VAL A 119 20.25 -6.29 -5.63
C VAL A 119 19.81 -7.12 -6.82
N LYS A 120 20.36 -8.32 -6.97
CA LYS A 120 19.95 -9.25 -8.03
C LYS A 120 18.54 -9.80 -7.73
N HIS A 121 17.65 -9.76 -8.72
CA HIS A 121 16.32 -10.36 -8.59
C HIS A 121 16.43 -11.87 -8.37
N SER A 122 15.69 -12.44 -7.42
CA SER A 122 15.88 -13.86 -7.06
C SER A 122 15.41 -14.82 -8.17
N ASN A 123 14.35 -14.44 -8.90
CA ASN A 123 13.70 -15.30 -9.89
C ASN A 123 14.02 -14.91 -11.34
N GLU A 124 14.76 -13.83 -11.56
CA GLU A 124 14.99 -13.24 -12.88
C GLU A 124 16.48 -12.92 -13.09
N GLU A 125 16.90 -12.74 -14.35
CA GLU A 125 18.31 -12.50 -14.68
C GLU A 125 18.74 -11.02 -14.63
N TYR A 126 17.88 -10.12 -14.13
CA TYR A 126 18.18 -8.69 -13.99
C TYR A 126 18.41 -8.26 -12.53
N ASN A 127 18.93 -7.05 -12.35
CA ASN A 127 19.13 -6.44 -11.04
C ASN A 127 18.06 -5.37 -10.79
N LEU A 128 17.58 -5.31 -9.56
CA LEU A 128 16.71 -4.26 -9.07
C LEU A 128 17.56 -3.12 -8.49
N THR A 129 17.48 -1.94 -9.11
CA THR A 129 18.13 -0.72 -8.61
C THR A 129 17.34 -0.10 -7.44
N ASN A 130 17.99 0.68 -6.60
CA ASN A 130 17.37 1.46 -5.52
C ASN A 130 16.49 0.65 -4.54
N LEU A 131 16.85 -0.61 -4.28
CA LEU A 131 16.12 -1.46 -3.33
C LEU A 131 16.52 -1.14 -1.89
N ALA A 132 15.54 -0.93 -1.01
CA ALA A 132 15.77 -0.71 0.40
C ALA A 132 16.32 -1.96 1.10
N ILE A 133 17.50 -1.83 1.71
CA ILE A 133 18.18 -2.92 2.43
C ILE A 133 18.32 -2.65 3.94
N ASN A 134 18.16 -1.40 4.38
CA ASN A 134 18.19 -1.02 5.78
C ASN A 134 17.31 0.21 6.02
N GLN A 135 16.85 0.36 7.25
CA GLN A 135 16.08 1.51 7.71
C GLN A 135 16.57 1.93 9.08
N THR A 136 16.76 3.24 9.24
CA THR A 136 17.08 3.86 10.53
C THR A 136 16.00 4.87 10.86
N HIS A 137 15.27 4.61 11.95
CA HIS A 137 14.35 5.58 12.53
C HIS A 137 15.10 6.48 13.51
N ASN A 138 14.82 7.78 13.47
CA ASN A 138 15.44 8.73 14.36
C ASN A 138 14.56 9.94 14.66
N ASN A 139 14.30 10.19 15.93
CA ASN A 139 13.54 11.34 16.43
C ASN A 139 14.44 12.45 17.02
N ASN A 140 15.76 12.23 17.04
CA ASN A 140 16.73 13.11 17.66
C ASN A 140 17.77 13.44 16.62
N GLY A 141 17.88 14.71 16.19
CA GLY A 141 18.58 15.18 14.98
C GLY A 141 20.04 14.74 14.72
N THR A 142 20.61 13.79 15.45
CA THR A 142 21.86 13.09 15.11
C THR A 142 21.69 11.57 15.31
N VAL A 143 22.08 10.78 14.30
CA VAL A 143 21.99 9.31 14.33
C VAL A 143 23.10 8.65 13.53
N ARG A 144 23.49 7.43 13.91
CA ARG A 144 24.35 6.59 13.06
C ARG A 144 23.50 5.84 12.05
N VAL A 145 23.85 5.95 10.78
CA VAL A 145 23.15 5.33 9.65
C VAL A 145 24.03 4.29 8.98
N ASP A 146 23.40 3.31 8.35
CA ASP A 146 24.10 2.31 7.53
C ASP A 146 24.50 2.92 6.19
N THR A 147 25.81 3.07 5.96
CA THR A 147 26.39 3.61 4.73
C THR A 147 26.94 2.53 3.80
N SER A 148 26.57 1.26 4.00
CA SER A 148 27.00 0.14 3.15
C SER A 148 26.28 0.06 1.79
N GLY A 149 25.20 0.83 1.63
CA GLY A 149 24.45 0.98 0.38
C GLY A 149 25.05 2.01 -0.58
N GLU A 150 24.34 2.20 -1.69
CA GLU A 150 24.68 3.15 -2.76
C GLU A 150 24.07 4.53 -2.51
N PHE A 151 22.87 4.57 -1.94
CA PHE A 151 22.15 5.80 -1.63
C PHE A 151 21.58 5.79 -0.22
N LEU A 152 21.44 6.99 0.34
CA LEU A 152 20.61 7.24 1.52
C LEU A 152 19.43 8.11 1.08
N VAL A 153 18.22 7.67 1.41
CA VAL A 153 17.00 8.47 1.26
C VAL A 153 16.55 8.89 2.65
N ILE A 154 16.43 10.20 2.87
CA ILE A 154 16.00 10.76 4.14
C ILE A 154 14.60 11.32 3.96
N MET A 155 13.65 10.78 4.71
CA MET A 155 12.26 11.21 4.72
C MET A 155 11.94 11.83 6.07
N LEU A 156 11.51 13.09 6.08
CA LEU A 156 10.96 13.73 7.27
C LEU A 156 9.48 13.36 7.39
N GLN A 157 9.08 12.85 8.55
CA GLN A 157 7.71 12.45 8.84
C GLN A 157 7.19 13.18 10.05
N ILE A 158 5.87 13.37 10.10
CA ILE A 158 5.14 13.94 11.24
C ILE A 158 4.39 12.78 11.90
N ASP A 159 4.39 12.75 13.24
CA ASP A 159 3.58 11.78 13.99
C ASP A 159 2.09 11.95 13.65
N GLY A 160 1.45 10.90 13.17
CA GLY A 160 0.02 10.91 12.84
C GLY A 160 -0.39 9.79 11.89
N PRO A 161 -1.70 9.63 11.67
CA PRO A 161 -2.19 8.75 10.60
C PRO A 161 -1.75 9.28 9.24
N VAL A 162 -1.37 8.36 8.35
CA VAL A 162 -1.08 8.68 6.94
C VAL A 162 -2.29 8.27 6.12
N GLU A 163 -2.92 9.25 5.49
CA GLU A 163 -4.01 9.01 4.55
C GLU A 163 -3.46 9.01 3.13
N LEU A 164 -3.79 7.97 2.36
CA LEU A 164 -3.38 7.83 0.97
C LEU A 164 -4.57 8.10 0.05
N GLU A 165 -4.35 8.88 -1.00
CA GLU A 165 -5.34 9.20 -2.02
C GLU A 165 -5.11 8.32 -3.25
N ILE A 166 -6.15 7.59 -3.68
CA ILE A 166 -6.08 6.78 -4.91
C ILE A 166 -6.01 7.72 -6.11
N GLN A 167 -4.98 7.56 -6.95
CA GLN A 167 -4.70 8.44 -8.09
C GLN A 167 -5.12 7.85 -9.45
N SER A 168 -6.12 6.96 -9.43
CA SER A 168 -6.62 6.27 -10.62
C SER A 168 -8.10 5.98 -10.49
N ASP A 169 -8.81 6.10 -11.61
CA ASP A 169 -10.22 5.71 -11.72
C ASP A 169 -10.38 4.21 -12.01
N ALA A 170 -9.29 3.51 -12.36
CA ALA A 170 -9.30 2.08 -12.64
C ALA A 170 -9.44 1.25 -11.35
N PHE A 171 -10.07 0.08 -11.47
CA PHE A 171 -10.06 -0.91 -10.39
C PHE A 171 -8.65 -1.46 -10.19
N ALA A 172 -8.19 -1.55 -8.95
CA ALA A 172 -6.94 -2.19 -8.60
C ALA A 172 -7.02 -3.70 -8.87
N HIS A 173 -6.33 -4.19 -9.89
CA HIS A 173 -6.19 -5.62 -10.16
C HIS A 173 -4.74 -6.01 -10.43
N GLY A 174 -4.35 -7.19 -9.97
CA GLY A 174 -3.01 -7.76 -10.14
C GLY A 174 -2.87 -8.50 -11.47
N GLY A 175 -3.22 -7.87 -12.60
CA GLY A 175 -3.07 -8.48 -13.93
C GLY A 175 -4.18 -9.46 -14.35
N PHE A 176 -5.29 -9.54 -13.59
CA PHE A 176 -6.53 -10.15 -14.09
C PHE A 176 -7.38 -9.06 -14.70
N ASP A 177 -7.55 -9.06 -16.03
CA ASP A 177 -8.54 -8.16 -16.64
C ASP A 177 -9.91 -8.45 -16.02
N PRO A 178 -10.66 -7.42 -15.60
CA PRO A 178 -12.09 -7.59 -15.39
C PRO A 178 -12.65 -8.17 -16.69
N ILE A 179 -13.53 -9.17 -16.57
CA ILE A 179 -14.25 -9.70 -17.73
C ILE A 179 -14.84 -8.50 -18.48
N ASP A 180 -14.44 -8.30 -19.74
CA ASP A 180 -14.96 -7.24 -20.61
C ASP A 180 -16.48 -7.16 -20.41
N GLU A 181 -16.95 -6.04 -19.85
CA GLU A 181 -18.39 -5.78 -19.67
C GLU A 181 -19.12 -5.67 -21.02
N ASP A 182 -18.40 -5.71 -22.15
CA ASP A 182 -18.95 -5.67 -23.50
C ASP A 182 -19.86 -6.86 -23.86
N ASN A 183 -19.98 -7.89 -23.01
CA ASN A 183 -20.97 -8.96 -23.19
C ASN A 183 -21.80 -9.33 -21.95
N ILE A 184 -21.72 -8.56 -20.87
CA ILE A 184 -22.73 -8.64 -19.83
C ILE A 184 -23.70 -7.50 -20.07
N SER A 185 -24.70 -7.77 -20.91
CA SER A 185 -25.92 -6.97 -20.92
C SER A 185 -26.56 -7.09 -19.55
N TYR A 186 -26.19 -6.21 -18.62
CA TYR A 186 -27.13 -5.73 -17.64
C TYR A 186 -28.14 -4.95 -18.46
N SER A 187 -29.18 -5.65 -18.89
CA SER A 187 -30.45 -5.00 -19.16
C SER A 187 -30.68 -4.09 -17.97
N GLU A 188 -30.70 -2.78 -18.21
CA GLU A 188 -31.17 -1.77 -17.28
C GLU A 188 -32.66 -2.07 -17.04
N VAL A 189 -32.90 -3.13 -16.27
CA VAL A 189 -34.21 -3.43 -15.73
C VAL A 189 -34.31 -2.47 -14.58
N ASP A 190 -35.22 -1.52 -14.75
CA ASP A 190 -35.79 -0.64 -13.73
C ASP A 190 -36.10 -1.42 -12.44
N SER A 191 -35.07 -1.62 -11.62
CA SER A 191 -35.02 -2.58 -10.51
C SER A 191 -34.16 -2.09 -9.35
N GLU A 192 -33.93 -0.78 -9.26
CA GLU A 192 -33.25 -0.11 -8.13
C GLU A 192 -33.86 -0.48 -6.77
N LEU A 193 -35.11 -0.98 -6.73
CA LEU A 193 -35.76 -1.44 -5.50
C LEU A 193 -36.05 -2.96 -5.44
N LYS A 194 -35.99 -3.69 -6.55
CA LYS A 194 -36.51 -5.08 -6.60
C LYS A 194 -35.46 -6.12 -6.23
N ILE A 195 -34.22 -5.95 -6.70
CA ILE A 195 -33.12 -6.86 -6.40
C ILE A 195 -32.74 -6.80 -4.91
N PRO A 196 -32.48 -5.61 -4.30
CA PRO A 196 -32.18 -5.55 -2.87
C PRO A 196 -33.34 -6.06 -2.00
N ALA A 197 -34.59 -5.80 -2.38
CA ALA A 197 -35.76 -6.32 -1.64
C ALA A 197 -35.89 -7.86 -1.72
N PHE A 198 -35.58 -8.45 -2.88
CA PHE A 198 -35.60 -9.90 -3.06
C PHE A 198 -34.49 -10.60 -2.27
N VAL A 199 -33.27 -10.04 -2.30
CA VAL A 199 -32.15 -10.54 -1.50
C VAL A 199 -32.46 -10.42 0.00
N PHE A 200 -33.01 -9.29 0.44
CA PHE A 200 -33.47 -9.11 1.82
C PHE A 200 -34.52 -10.14 2.23
N LEU A 201 -35.52 -10.40 1.37
CA LEU A 201 -36.56 -11.40 1.63
C LEU A 201 -35.99 -12.82 1.78
N ILE A 202 -35.07 -13.22 0.90
CA ILE A 202 -34.40 -14.52 0.99
C ILE A 202 -33.59 -14.61 2.29
N MET A 203 -32.86 -13.57 2.64
CA MET A 203 -32.08 -13.54 3.88
C MET A 203 -33.00 -13.69 5.10
N LEU A 204 -34.16 -13.01 5.11
CA LEU A 204 -35.15 -13.10 6.18
C LEU A 204 -35.76 -14.51 6.29
N LEU A 205 -36.02 -15.18 5.17
CA LEU A 205 -36.51 -16.56 5.14
C LEU A 205 -35.46 -17.55 5.68
N LEU A 206 -34.17 -17.30 5.45
CA LEU A 206 -33.09 -18.14 5.99
C LEU A 206 -32.92 -17.97 7.51
N ILE A 207 -33.22 -16.79 8.06
CA ILE A 207 -33.05 -16.49 9.50
C ILE A 207 -34.31 -16.85 10.32
N MET A 208 -35.48 -16.95 9.67
CA MET A 208 -36.77 -17.32 10.28
C MET A 208 -36.73 -18.56 11.20
N PRO A 209 -36.10 -19.70 10.81
CA PRO A 209 -36.03 -20.89 11.66
C PRO A 209 -35.27 -20.63 12.97
N ALA A 210 -34.19 -19.84 12.91
CA ALA A 210 -33.39 -19.48 14.07
C ALA A 210 -34.15 -18.54 15.03
N ILE A 211 -34.90 -17.58 14.48
CA ILE A 211 -35.78 -16.71 15.28
C ILE A 211 -36.87 -17.52 15.96
N TYR A 212 -37.48 -18.47 15.24
CA TYR A 212 -38.52 -19.33 15.80
C TYR A 212 -37.99 -20.19 16.96
N GLN A 213 -36.82 -20.81 16.79
CA GLN A 213 -36.16 -21.58 17.86
C GLN A 213 -35.87 -20.70 19.07
N HIS A 214 -35.32 -19.50 18.86
CA HIS A 214 -35.00 -18.57 19.95
C HIS A 214 -36.24 -18.12 20.73
N ILE A 215 -37.36 -17.83 20.05
CA ILE A 215 -38.63 -17.48 20.72
C ILE A 215 -39.17 -18.66 21.52
N ASN A 216 -39.03 -19.88 21.01
CA ASN A 216 -39.51 -21.08 21.71
C ASN A 216 -38.68 -21.36 22.97
N GLU A 217 -37.37 -21.16 22.93
CA GLU A 217 -36.50 -21.23 24.11
C GLU A 217 -36.88 -20.16 25.14
N MET A 218 -37.08 -18.91 24.73
CA MET A 218 -37.51 -17.84 25.65
C MET A 218 -38.87 -18.11 26.32
N LYS A 219 -39.79 -18.77 25.62
CA LYS A 219 -41.09 -19.19 26.20
C LYS A 219 -40.92 -20.35 27.18
N SER A 220 -40.10 -21.33 26.83
CA SER A 220 -39.81 -22.48 27.69
C SER A 220 -39.13 -22.03 28.99
N THR A 221 -38.21 -21.07 28.95
CA THR A 221 -37.55 -20.52 30.14
C THR A 221 -38.53 -19.81 31.09
N LYS A 222 -39.55 -19.11 30.56
CA LYS A 222 -40.59 -18.49 31.40
C LYS A 222 -41.46 -19.50 32.14
N GLU A 223 -41.72 -20.65 31.53
CA GLU A 223 -42.55 -21.70 32.13
C GLU A 223 -41.83 -22.40 33.30
N TYR A 224 -40.49 -22.44 33.29
CA TYR A 224 -39.68 -22.96 34.41
C TYR A 224 -39.44 -21.95 35.55
N GLU A 225 -39.70 -20.66 35.36
CA GLU A 225 -39.61 -19.64 36.42
C GLU A 225 -40.94 -19.46 37.18
N GLU A 226 -42.05 -20.06 36.72
CA GLU A 226 -43.39 -19.97 37.34
C GLU A 226 -43.86 -21.27 38.05
N GLU A 227 -43.01 -22.31 38.15
CA GLU A 227 -43.23 -23.51 39.00
C GLU A 227 -42.48 -23.45 40.34
#